data_AF-A0A3B9SS96-F1
#
_entry.id   AF-A0A3B9SS96-F1
#
_cell.length_a   1.000
_cell.length_b   1.000
_cell.length_c   1.000
_cell.angle_alpha   90.00
_cell.angle_beta   90.00
_cell.angle_gamma   90.00
#
_symmetry.space_group_name_H-M   'P 1'
#
loop_
_entity.id
_entity.type
_entity.pdbx_description
1 polymer ?
#
loop_
_entity_poly.entity_id
_entity_poly.type
_entity_poly.pdbx_seq_one_letter_code
_entity_poly.pdbx_strand_id
1 'polypeptide(L)'
;MNRYDNERLSAIAVLESLRAGVPTRASTKALPDLRPNLLEIFKEDLKIFAGGQNLPGKFVWGKYGQGKTHVLASIEHLALDMGFAVSRVSLSREVSCHNLFHFYSKVAVPLRTPNSTVFGLQRLINQKTEYELLNSPIQNEGRYVHPLPALIFEDYFRTEGEEQDTLYGYLMGNPPSDFKSLHKKARGEKPILKLERKFKPSEHATAF
;
A
#
# COMPACT_ATOMS: atom_id res chain seq x y z
N MET A 1 16.50 20.46 -36.66
CA MET A 1 16.41 21.40 -35.51
C MET A 1 15.72 20.68 -34.34
N ASN A 2 16.43 19.74 -33.71
CA ASN A 2 15.89 18.94 -32.61
C ASN A 2 16.16 19.72 -31.31
N ARG A 3 15.24 20.61 -30.93
CA ARG A 3 15.54 21.78 -30.08
C ARG A 3 15.58 21.48 -28.57
N TYR A 4 15.38 20.22 -28.18
CA TYR A 4 15.49 19.80 -26.78
C TYR A 4 16.11 18.40 -26.70
N ASP A 5 17.33 18.35 -26.21
CA ASP A 5 17.96 17.10 -25.78
C ASP A 5 17.21 16.57 -24.53
N ASN A 6 17.11 15.24 -24.39
CA ASN A 6 16.42 14.59 -23.29
C ASN A 6 17.02 14.98 -21.93
N GLU A 7 18.33 15.21 -21.87
CA GLU A 7 19.02 15.70 -20.68
C GLU A 7 18.53 17.09 -20.26
N ARG A 8 18.32 17.97 -21.23
CA ARG A 8 17.86 19.34 -20.99
C ARG A 8 16.42 19.36 -20.47
N LEU A 9 15.55 18.51 -21.02
CA LEU A 9 14.18 18.36 -20.54
C LEU A 9 14.14 17.83 -19.10
N SER A 10 15.00 16.86 -18.78
CA SER A 10 15.13 16.34 -17.41
C SER A 10 15.60 17.41 -16.42
N ALA A 11 16.62 18.20 -16.79
CA ALA A 11 17.15 19.28 -15.96
C ALA A 11 16.09 20.38 -15.70
N ILE A 12 15.30 20.76 -16.72
CA ILE A 12 14.21 21.73 -16.58
C ILE A 12 13.15 21.19 -15.61
N ALA A 13 12.75 19.93 -15.75
CA ALA A 13 11.77 19.31 -14.84
C ALA A 13 12.26 19.29 -13.39
N VAL A 14 13.55 19.02 -13.16
CA VAL A 14 14.16 19.10 -11.83
C VAL A 14 14.09 20.52 -11.29
N LEU A 15 14.51 21.53 -12.06
CA LEU A 15 14.50 22.94 -11.63
C LEU A 15 13.09 23.44 -11.30
N GLU A 16 12.10 23.14 -12.15
CA GLU A 16 10.72 23.55 -11.91
C GLU A 16 10.13 22.85 -10.68
N SER A 17 10.47 21.58 -10.43
CA SER A 17 10.04 20.90 -9.21
C SER A 17 10.64 21.52 -7.94
N LEU A 18 11.89 22.00 -7.99
CA LEU A 18 12.53 22.73 -6.89
C LEU A 18 11.86 24.08 -6.67
N ARG A 19 11.57 24.83 -7.73
CA ARG A 19 10.86 26.12 -7.66
C ARG A 19 9.47 25.97 -7.05
N ALA A 20 8.77 24.89 -7.39
CA ALA A 20 7.46 24.57 -6.84
C ALA A 20 7.52 24.00 -5.40
N GLY A 21 8.71 23.68 -4.88
CA GLY A 21 8.87 23.01 -3.59
C GLY A 21 8.32 21.57 -3.56
N VAL A 22 8.15 20.94 -4.73
CA VAL A 22 7.58 19.59 -4.87
C VAL A 22 8.73 18.59 -5.10
N PRO A 23 9.01 17.68 -4.15
CA PRO A 23 10.00 16.63 -4.39
C PRO A 23 9.44 15.61 -5.38
N THR A 24 10.03 15.56 -6.58
CA THR A 24 9.69 14.58 -7.63
C THR A 24 10.73 13.48 -7.69
N ARG A 25 10.43 12.36 -8.37
CA ARG A 25 11.41 11.28 -8.60
C ARG A 25 12.62 11.76 -9.38
N ALA A 26 12.43 12.68 -10.32
CA ALA A 26 13.53 13.30 -11.05
C ALA A 26 14.40 14.15 -10.12
N SER A 27 13.81 15.00 -9.28
CA SER A 27 14.60 15.88 -8.39
C SER A 27 15.27 15.14 -7.24
N THR A 28 14.61 14.17 -6.62
CA THR A 28 15.23 13.33 -5.58
C THR A 28 16.34 12.42 -6.12
N LYS A 29 16.27 12.02 -7.39
CA LYS A 29 17.34 11.24 -8.04
C LYS A 29 18.53 12.12 -8.46
N ALA A 30 18.26 13.33 -8.96
CA ALA A 30 19.30 14.28 -9.37
C ALA A 30 19.97 14.98 -8.19
N LEU A 31 19.22 15.21 -7.10
CA LEU A 31 19.67 15.80 -5.85
C LEU A 31 19.35 14.82 -4.70
N PRO A 32 20.07 13.69 -4.61
CA PRO A 32 19.92 12.78 -3.49
C PRO A 32 20.21 13.51 -2.17
N ASP A 33 19.54 13.09 -1.10
CA ASP A 33 19.73 13.70 0.22
C ASP A 33 21.21 13.62 0.62
N LEU A 34 21.77 14.76 1.05
CA LEU A 34 23.17 14.89 1.47
C LEU A 34 23.49 14.19 2.81
N ARG A 35 22.51 13.49 3.40
CA ARG A 35 22.66 12.67 4.62
C ARG A 35 22.69 11.18 4.26
N PRO A 36 23.80 10.66 3.68
CA PRO A 36 23.89 9.26 3.23
C PRO A 36 23.63 8.27 4.36
N ASN A 37 24.05 8.59 5.59
CA ASN A 37 23.84 7.76 6.76
C ASN A 37 22.36 7.48 7.05
N LEU A 38 21.46 8.43 6.76
CA LEU A 38 20.04 8.25 7.05
C LEU A 38 19.40 7.26 6.08
N LEU A 39 19.69 7.35 4.78
CA LEU A 39 19.14 6.44 3.78
C LEU A 39 19.69 5.02 3.94
N GLU A 40 20.97 4.86 4.30
CA GLU A 40 21.54 3.53 4.58
C GLU A 40 20.88 2.86 5.78
N ILE A 41 20.55 3.61 6.85
CA ILE A 41 19.77 3.05 7.98
C ILE A 41 18.44 2.48 7.50
N PHE A 42 17.66 3.23 6.71
CA PHE A 42 16.37 2.74 6.20
C PHE A 42 16.52 1.57 5.23
N LYS A 43 17.60 1.55 4.44
CA LYS A 43 17.91 0.45 3.53
C LYS A 43 18.25 -0.83 4.29
N GLU A 44 19.02 -0.74 5.37
CA GLU A 44 19.31 -1.86 6.27
C GLU A 44 18.03 -2.36 6.96
N ASP A 45 17.20 -1.44 7.46
CA ASP A 45 15.89 -1.80 8.02
C ASP A 45 15.05 -2.58 7.00
N LEU A 46 14.93 -2.07 5.77
CA LEU A 46 14.15 -2.74 4.72
C LEU A 46 14.71 -4.14 4.37
N LYS A 47 16.04 -4.33 4.43
CA LYS A 47 16.63 -5.67 4.28
C LYS A 47 16.29 -6.61 5.43
N ILE A 48 16.33 -6.12 6.67
CA ILE A 48 15.93 -6.88 7.86
C ILE A 48 14.44 -7.26 7.76
N PHE A 49 13.60 -6.34 7.29
CA PHE A 49 12.19 -6.58 7.06
C PHE A 49 11.95 -7.66 6.02
N ALA A 50 12.68 -7.61 4.89
CA ALA A 50 12.62 -8.64 3.86
C ALA A 50 13.02 -10.04 4.38
N GLY A 51 13.90 -10.08 5.39
CA GLY A 51 14.28 -11.30 6.12
C GLY A 51 13.21 -11.86 7.05
N GLY A 52 12.03 -11.25 7.13
CA GLY A 52 10.89 -11.72 7.93
C GLY A 52 10.89 -11.25 9.38
N GLN A 53 11.78 -10.31 9.74
CA GLN A 53 11.82 -9.72 11.09
C GLN A 53 10.91 -8.49 11.18
N ASN A 54 10.19 -8.37 12.30
CA ASN A 54 9.39 -7.19 12.59
C ASN A 54 10.31 -6.05 13.05
N LEU A 55 10.14 -4.86 12.47
CA LEU A 55 10.88 -3.68 12.86
C LEU A 55 9.98 -2.69 13.60
N PRO A 56 10.52 -1.99 14.60
CA PRO A 56 9.81 -0.89 15.23
C PRO A 56 9.62 0.27 14.24
N GLY A 57 8.51 1.00 14.40
CA GLY A 57 8.31 2.25 13.66
C GLY A 57 9.37 3.28 14.02
N LYS A 58 9.80 4.08 13.04
CA LYS A 58 10.79 5.15 13.23
C LYS A 58 10.14 6.53 13.21
N PHE A 59 10.59 7.40 14.11
CA PHE A 59 10.15 8.79 14.18
C PHE A 59 11.25 9.71 13.66
N VAL A 60 10.95 10.49 12.64
CA VAL A 60 11.88 11.49 12.08
C VAL A 60 11.42 12.88 12.47
N TRP A 61 12.25 13.59 13.21
CA TRP A 61 11.96 14.94 13.70
C TRP A 61 12.96 15.97 13.15
N GLY A 62 12.50 17.21 13.00
CA GLY A 62 13.33 18.33 12.58
C GLY A 62 12.54 19.62 12.39
N LYS A 63 13.22 20.76 12.40
CA LYS A 63 12.61 22.09 12.21
C LYS A 63 11.97 22.24 10.81
N TYR A 64 11.07 23.21 10.65
CA TYR A 64 10.49 23.55 9.35
C TYR A 64 11.61 23.91 8.35
N GLY A 65 11.46 23.52 7.08
CA GLY A 65 12.48 23.77 6.04
C GLY A 65 13.69 22.82 6.02
N GLN A 66 13.85 21.91 6.99
CA GLN A 66 14.99 20.97 7.07
C GLN A 66 14.91 19.76 6.12
N GLY A 67 14.10 19.86 5.05
CA GLY A 67 13.98 18.80 4.03
C GLY A 67 13.29 17.51 4.48
N LYS A 68 12.44 17.52 5.53
CA LYS A 68 11.72 16.30 5.98
C LYS A 68 10.88 15.66 4.87
N THR A 69 10.17 16.48 4.10
CA THR A 69 9.36 16.01 2.98
C THR A 69 10.23 15.37 1.89
N HIS A 70 11.42 15.92 1.68
CA HIS A 70 12.43 15.39 0.75
C HIS A 70 12.94 14.02 1.22
N VAL A 71 13.35 13.90 2.50
CA VAL A 71 13.76 12.62 3.11
C VAL A 71 12.69 11.55 2.89
N LEU A 72 11.44 11.86 3.24
CA LEU A 72 10.34 10.91 3.09
C LEU A 72 10.11 10.51 1.62
N ALA A 73 10.28 11.43 0.67
CA ALA A 73 10.20 11.11 -0.76
C ALA A 73 11.37 10.23 -1.22
N SER A 74 12.59 10.48 -0.73
CA SER A 74 13.75 9.63 -1.00
C SER A 74 13.58 8.22 -0.43
N ILE A 75 13.05 8.09 0.79
CA ILE A 75 12.75 6.78 1.40
C ILE A 75 11.65 6.04 0.62
N GLU A 76 10.59 6.75 0.19
CA GLU A 76 9.53 6.18 -0.65
C GLU A 76 10.11 5.60 -1.93
N HIS A 77 10.97 6.34 -2.64
CA HIS A 77 11.61 5.85 -3.85
C HIS A 77 12.56 4.68 -3.58
N LEU A 78 13.37 4.75 -2.52
CA LEU A 78 14.25 3.65 -2.12
C LEU A 78 13.46 2.35 -1.87
N ALA A 79 12.35 2.43 -1.12
CA ALA A 79 11.52 1.28 -0.83
C ALA A 79 10.86 0.71 -2.09
N LEU A 80 10.35 1.57 -2.98
CA LEU A 80 9.80 1.14 -4.28
C LEU A 80 10.86 0.48 -5.17
N ASP A 81 12.08 1.01 -5.20
CA ASP A 81 13.21 0.47 -5.97
C ASP A 81 13.67 -0.89 -5.41
N MET A 82 13.51 -1.11 -4.11
CA MET A 82 13.75 -2.40 -3.46
C MET A 82 12.59 -3.40 -3.61
N GLY A 83 11.51 -3.03 -4.30
CA GLY A 83 10.38 -3.91 -4.57
C GLY A 83 9.27 -3.90 -3.52
N PHE A 84 9.29 -2.97 -2.56
CA PHE A 84 8.22 -2.83 -1.57
C PHE A 84 7.03 -2.03 -2.11
N ALA A 85 5.85 -2.32 -1.57
CA ALA A 85 4.69 -1.45 -1.73
C ALA A 85 4.72 -0.37 -0.64
N VAL A 86 4.47 0.89 -1.01
CA VAL A 86 4.59 2.04 -0.12
C VAL A 86 3.33 2.88 -0.16
N SER A 87 2.78 3.23 1.00
CA SER A 87 1.67 4.18 1.10
C SER A 87 2.14 5.43 1.83
N ARG A 88 1.90 6.59 1.23
CA ARG A 88 2.23 7.90 1.81
C ARG A 88 0.95 8.59 2.26
N VAL A 89 0.80 8.74 3.57
CA VAL A 89 -0.39 9.35 4.18
C VAL A 89 0.00 10.53 5.04
N SER A 90 -0.70 11.64 4.88
CA SER A 90 -0.60 12.79 5.79
C SER A 90 -1.61 12.62 6.91
N LEU A 91 -1.13 12.54 8.15
CA LEU A 91 -2.02 12.53 9.32
C LEU A 91 -2.68 13.91 9.46
N SER A 92 -4.00 13.91 9.59
CA SER A 92 -4.83 15.11 9.73
C SER A 92 -5.99 14.81 10.69
N ARG A 93 -6.84 15.81 10.98
CA ARG A 93 -8.06 15.56 11.78
C ARG A 93 -9.00 14.56 11.11
N GLU A 94 -9.01 14.50 9.77
CA GLU A 94 -9.83 13.57 8.99
C GLU A 94 -9.19 12.17 8.93
N VAL A 95 -7.86 12.09 8.83
CA VAL A 95 -7.11 10.84 8.82
C VAL A 95 -6.50 10.60 10.20
N SER A 96 -7.37 10.32 11.16
CA SER A 96 -6.98 10.04 12.54
C SER A 96 -6.97 8.54 12.83
N CYS A 97 -6.08 8.12 13.73
CA CYS A 97 -6.01 6.73 14.20
C CYS A 97 -7.16 6.35 15.16
N HIS A 98 -8.16 7.21 15.35
CA HIS A 98 -9.30 6.94 16.24
C HIS A 98 -10.23 5.86 15.68
N ASN A 99 -10.39 5.81 14.36
CA ASN A 99 -11.14 4.75 13.68
C ASN A 99 -10.21 4.02 12.72
N LEU A 100 -9.74 2.83 13.12
CA LEU A 100 -8.80 2.03 12.35
C LEU A 100 -9.34 1.60 10.98
N PHE A 101 -10.66 1.38 10.84
CA PHE A 101 -11.27 1.06 9.54
C PHE A 101 -11.22 2.25 8.59
N HIS A 102 -11.55 3.44 9.10
CA HIS A 102 -11.43 4.67 8.31
C HIS A 102 -9.97 4.99 7.97
N PHE A 103 -9.06 4.82 8.94
CA PHE A 103 -7.63 4.99 8.71
C PHE A 103 -7.12 4.02 7.63
N TYR A 104 -7.50 2.74 7.71
CA TYR A 104 -7.12 1.75 6.72
C TYR A 104 -7.59 2.13 5.31
N SER A 105 -8.83 2.59 5.14
CA SER A 105 -9.31 2.99 3.81
C SER A 105 -8.57 4.21 3.25
N LYS A 106 -8.08 5.10 4.11
CA LYS A 106 -7.21 6.22 3.72
C LYS A 106 -5.78 5.81 3.42
N VAL A 107 -5.28 4.72 4.01
CA VAL A 107 -3.93 4.18 3.77
C VAL A 107 -3.88 3.26 2.55
N ALA A 108 -4.91 2.45 2.32
CA ALA A 108 -4.96 1.48 1.24
C ALA A 108 -5.04 2.15 -0.15
N VAL A 109 -5.79 3.25 -0.27
CA VAL A 109 -6.00 3.96 -1.54
C VAL A 109 -4.72 4.54 -2.16
N PRO A 110 -3.88 5.32 -1.44
CA PRO A 110 -2.66 5.89 -2.00
C PRO A 110 -1.47 4.91 -2.05
N LEU A 111 -1.72 3.61 -1.88
CA LEU A 111 -0.68 2.59 -1.95
C LEU A 111 -0.04 2.58 -3.34
N ARG A 112 1.28 2.53 -3.39
CA ARG A 112 2.05 2.46 -4.64
C ARG A 112 2.78 1.15 -4.70
N THR A 113 2.77 0.55 -5.88
CA THR A 113 3.48 -0.70 -6.17
C THR A 113 4.72 -0.40 -7.02
N PRO A 114 5.76 -1.26 -6.93
CA PRO A 114 6.94 -1.13 -7.79
C PRO A 114 6.53 -1.08 -9.27
N ASN A 115 7.17 -0.22 -10.06
CA ASN A 115 6.93 -0.09 -11.50
C ASN A 115 5.49 0.32 -11.90
N SER A 116 4.70 0.90 -10.98
CA SER A 116 3.36 1.42 -11.27
C SER A 116 3.25 2.92 -11.05
N THR A 117 2.65 3.60 -12.04
CA THR A 117 2.20 4.99 -11.92
C THR A 117 0.79 5.08 -11.33
N VAL A 118 0.03 3.98 -11.38
CA VAL A 118 -1.33 3.87 -10.85
C VAL A 118 -1.28 3.41 -9.40
N PHE A 119 -2.09 4.05 -8.56
CA PHE A 119 -2.26 3.68 -7.16
C PHE A 119 -3.04 2.38 -7.00
N GLY A 120 -2.81 1.71 -5.87
CA GLY A 120 -3.47 0.48 -5.48
C GLY A 120 -2.76 -0.79 -5.92
N LEU A 121 -3.41 -1.91 -5.59
CA LEU A 121 -2.96 -3.27 -5.88
C LEU A 121 -3.61 -3.87 -7.11
N GLN A 122 -4.68 -3.27 -7.64
CA GLN A 122 -5.53 -3.85 -8.68
C GLN A 122 -4.71 -4.36 -9.88
N ARG A 123 -3.75 -3.55 -10.35
CA ARG A 123 -2.87 -3.94 -11.46
C ARG A 123 -2.08 -5.21 -11.17
N LEU A 124 -1.53 -5.36 -9.96
CA LEU A 124 -0.76 -6.55 -9.60
C LEU A 124 -1.66 -7.76 -9.39
N ILE A 125 -2.83 -7.57 -8.78
CA ILE A 125 -3.79 -8.66 -8.54
C ILE A 125 -4.31 -9.19 -9.89
N ASN A 126 -4.62 -8.30 -10.84
CA ASN A 126 -5.11 -8.69 -12.18
C ASN A 126 -4.07 -9.41 -13.04
N GLN A 127 -2.78 -9.35 -12.67
CA GLN A 127 -1.73 -10.14 -13.32
C GLN A 127 -1.61 -11.55 -12.75
N LYS A 128 -2.25 -11.82 -11.60
CA LYS A 128 -2.22 -13.12 -10.94
C LYS A 128 -3.41 -13.98 -11.34
N THR A 129 -3.27 -15.26 -11.06
CA THR A 129 -4.32 -16.25 -11.27
C THR A 129 -4.83 -16.79 -9.93
N GLU A 130 -6.02 -17.41 -9.94
CA GLU A 130 -6.58 -18.07 -8.77
C GLU A 130 -5.63 -19.15 -8.20
N TYR A 131 -4.91 -19.87 -9.07
CA TYR A 131 -3.94 -20.89 -8.65
C TYR A 131 -2.76 -20.30 -7.85
N GLU A 132 -2.31 -19.10 -8.18
CA GLU A 132 -1.27 -18.41 -7.40
C GLU A 132 -1.77 -17.97 -6.03
N LEU A 133 -3.06 -17.66 -5.90
CA LEU A 133 -3.67 -17.32 -4.62
C LEU A 133 -3.69 -18.52 -3.68
N LEU A 134 -4.04 -19.71 -4.20
CA LEU A 134 -4.07 -20.97 -3.44
C LEU A 134 -2.72 -21.30 -2.80
N ASN A 135 -1.62 -20.97 -3.49
CA ASN A 135 -0.26 -21.19 -3.00
C ASN A 135 0.31 -19.98 -2.25
N SER A 136 -0.49 -18.91 -2.07
CA SER A 136 -0.03 -17.70 -1.41
C SER A 136 -0.19 -17.79 0.11
N PRO A 137 0.58 -17.00 0.88
CA PRO A 137 0.45 -17.00 2.33
C PRO A 137 -0.92 -16.55 2.86
N ILE A 138 -1.79 -15.99 2.01
CA ILE A 138 -3.13 -15.55 2.42
C ILE A 138 -4.05 -16.71 2.82
N GLN A 139 -3.77 -17.90 2.30
CA GLN A 139 -4.52 -19.13 2.60
C GLN A 139 -4.07 -19.79 3.90
N ASN A 140 -3.01 -19.27 4.54
CA ASN A 140 -2.50 -19.86 5.76
C ASN A 140 -3.38 -19.46 6.95
N GLU A 141 -4.22 -20.38 7.44
CA GLU A 141 -5.25 -20.15 8.46
C GLU A 141 -4.70 -19.55 9.77
N GLY A 142 -3.44 -19.82 10.11
CA GLY A 142 -2.79 -19.27 11.30
C GLY A 142 -2.15 -17.90 11.12
N ARG A 143 -2.08 -17.36 9.89
CA ARG A 143 -1.39 -16.09 9.59
C ARG A 143 -2.28 -14.88 9.80
N TYR A 144 -3.60 -15.01 9.62
CA TYR A 144 -4.55 -13.91 9.71
C TYR A 144 -5.63 -14.20 10.75
N VAL A 145 -6.12 -13.14 11.40
CA VAL A 145 -7.17 -13.26 12.44
C VAL A 145 -8.52 -13.68 11.85
N HIS A 146 -8.74 -13.48 10.55
CA HIS A 146 -10.01 -13.76 9.88
C HIS A 146 -9.78 -14.32 8.47
N PRO A 147 -10.56 -15.33 8.02
CA PRO A 147 -10.46 -15.89 6.66
C PRO A 147 -11.11 -15.03 5.57
N LEU A 148 -11.75 -13.91 5.94
CA LEU A 148 -12.51 -13.07 5.01
C LEU A 148 -11.65 -12.50 3.88
N PRO A 149 -10.44 -11.97 4.15
CA PRO A 149 -9.58 -11.46 3.08
C PRO A 149 -9.31 -12.53 2.01
N ALA A 150 -8.98 -13.76 2.41
CA ALA A 150 -8.76 -14.86 1.46
C ALA A 150 -10.01 -15.15 0.62
N LEU A 151 -11.19 -15.22 1.25
CA LEU A 151 -12.46 -15.43 0.55
C LEU A 151 -12.77 -14.30 -0.45
N ILE A 152 -12.51 -13.06 -0.08
CA ILE A 152 -12.74 -11.90 -0.96
C ILE A 152 -11.80 -11.96 -2.17
N PHE A 153 -10.53 -12.34 -1.98
CA PHE A 153 -9.61 -12.53 -3.09
C PHE A 153 -10.04 -13.69 -4.01
N GLU A 154 -10.51 -14.81 -3.47
CA GLU A 154 -11.05 -15.90 -4.28
C GLU A 154 -12.26 -15.46 -5.10
N ASP A 155 -13.20 -14.73 -4.48
CA ASP A 155 -14.37 -14.20 -5.19
C ASP A 155 -13.94 -13.19 -6.26
N TYR A 156 -12.94 -12.35 -5.97
CA TYR A 156 -12.39 -11.36 -6.89
C TYR A 156 -11.87 -11.98 -8.19
N PHE A 157 -11.25 -13.16 -8.13
CA PHE A 157 -10.76 -13.87 -9.33
C PHE A 157 -11.85 -14.61 -10.10
N ARG A 158 -13.03 -14.83 -9.49
CA ARG A 158 -14.17 -15.52 -10.13
C ARG A 158 -15.18 -14.57 -10.74
N THR A 159 -15.14 -13.30 -10.35
CA THR A 159 -16.02 -12.24 -10.87
C THR A 159 -15.30 -11.36 -11.88
N GLU A 160 -16.05 -10.78 -12.82
CA GLU A 160 -15.55 -9.79 -13.78
C GLU A 160 -16.43 -8.52 -13.73
N GLY A 161 -15.87 -7.38 -14.16
CA GLY A 161 -16.60 -6.12 -14.29
C GLY A 161 -16.93 -5.43 -12.95
N GLU A 162 -18.14 -4.89 -12.81
CA GLU A 162 -18.53 -4.06 -11.66
C GLU A 162 -18.46 -4.79 -10.31
N GLU A 163 -18.72 -6.09 -10.29
CA GLU A 163 -18.66 -6.92 -9.08
C GLU A 163 -17.21 -7.05 -8.60
N GLN A 164 -16.28 -7.19 -9.53
CA GLN A 164 -14.85 -7.25 -9.28
C GLN A 164 -14.35 -5.91 -8.70
N ASP A 165 -14.75 -4.78 -9.28
CA ASP A 165 -14.39 -3.45 -8.75
C ASP A 165 -14.96 -3.21 -7.34
N THR A 166 -16.17 -3.72 -7.07
CA THR A 166 -16.78 -3.64 -5.74
C THR A 166 -16.02 -4.47 -4.70
N LEU A 167 -15.59 -5.69 -5.05
CA LEU A 167 -14.76 -6.54 -4.19
C LEU A 167 -13.37 -5.93 -3.97
N TYR A 168 -12.80 -5.27 -4.98
CA TYR A 168 -11.57 -4.49 -4.80
C TYR A 168 -11.78 -3.33 -3.82
N GLY A 169 -12.91 -2.61 -3.94
CA GLY A 169 -13.32 -1.58 -2.99
C GLY A 169 -13.37 -2.09 -1.55
N TYR A 170 -13.87 -3.31 -1.34
CA TYR A 170 -13.82 -3.98 -0.04
C TYR A 170 -12.38 -4.11 0.46
N LEU A 171 -11.47 -4.66 -0.34
CA LEU A 171 -10.06 -4.83 0.02
C LEU A 171 -9.37 -3.51 0.36
N MET A 172 -9.85 -2.40 -0.23
CA MET A 172 -9.39 -1.03 0.06
C MET A 172 -10.10 -0.39 1.27
N GLY A 173 -10.87 -1.14 2.05
CA GLY A 173 -11.52 -0.66 3.28
C GLY A 173 -12.89 -0.01 3.07
N ASN A 174 -13.51 -0.18 1.90
CA ASN A 174 -14.85 0.29 1.59
C ASN A 174 -15.79 -0.91 1.36
N PRO A 175 -16.21 -1.62 2.43
CA PRO A 175 -17.06 -2.80 2.29
C PRO A 175 -18.46 -2.42 1.77
N PRO A 176 -19.00 -3.14 0.77
CA PRO A 176 -20.36 -2.95 0.29
C PRO A 176 -21.37 -3.50 1.31
N SER A 177 -22.57 -2.91 1.32
CA SER A 177 -23.71 -3.38 2.13
C SER A 177 -24.13 -4.82 1.79
N ASP A 178 -24.02 -5.20 0.51
CA ASP A 178 -24.60 -6.43 -0.02
C ASP A 178 -23.57 -7.54 -0.32
N PHE A 179 -22.51 -7.62 0.48
CA PHE A 179 -21.43 -8.62 0.29
C PHE A 179 -21.95 -10.06 0.17
N LYS A 180 -22.98 -10.45 0.94
CA LYS A 180 -23.56 -11.80 0.87
C LYS A 180 -24.18 -12.11 -0.50
N SER A 181 -24.74 -11.10 -1.16
CA SER A 181 -25.32 -11.23 -2.50
C SER A 181 -24.21 -11.43 -3.54
N LEU A 182 -23.15 -10.61 -3.45
CA LEU A 182 -21.96 -10.71 -4.32
C LEU A 182 -21.29 -12.08 -4.20
N HIS A 183 -21.05 -12.56 -2.98
CA HIS A 183 -20.47 -13.88 -2.76
C HIS A 183 -21.33 -15.00 -3.34
N LYS A 184 -22.65 -14.92 -3.17
CA LYS A 184 -23.58 -15.91 -3.72
C LYS A 184 -23.54 -15.93 -5.25
N LYS A 185 -23.41 -14.77 -5.90
CA LYS A 185 -23.27 -14.69 -7.36
C LYS A 185 -21.94 -15.27 -7.82
N ALA A 186 -20.84 -14.96 -7.14
CA ALA A 186 -19.50 -15.43 -7.49
C ALA A 186 -19.36 -16.96 -7.38
N ARG A 187 -20.06 -17.61 -6.43
CA ARG A 187 -19.92 -19.06 -6.17
C ARG A 187 -21.14 -19.91 -6.51
N GLY A 188 -22.29 -19.30 -6.80
CA GLY A 188 -23.58 -20.02 -6.94
C GLY A 188 -24.14 -20.60 -5.63
N GLU A 189 -23.37 -20.57 -4.54
CA GLU A 189 -23.72 -21.13 -3.23
C GLU A 189 -23.96 -20.01 -2.20
N LYS A 190 -24.76 -20.29 -1.16
CA LYS A 190 -24.80 -19.36 -0.01
C LYS A 190 -23.41 -19.30 0.62
N PRO A 191 -22.91 -18.12 1.04
CA PRO A 191 -21.63 -18.04 1.72
C PRO A 191 -21.59 -19.04 2.85
N ILE A 192 -20.73 -20.05 2.75
CA ILE A 192 -20.36 -20.91 3.87
C ILE A 192 -19.41 -20.07 4.74
N LEU A 193 -19.90 -18.94 5.23
CA LEU A 193 -19.30 -18.24 6.36
C LEU A 193 -19.81 -18.92 7.63
N LYS A 194 -19.64 -20.25 7.73
CA LYS A 194 -19.62 -20.91 9.03
C LYS A 194 -18.26 -20.58 9.63
N LEU A 195 -18.14 -19.35 10.11
CA LEU A 195 -17.09 -18.99 11.04
C LEU A 195 -17.23 -19.95 12.22
N GLU A 196 -16.27 -20.86 12.40
CA GLU A 196 -16.19 -21.67 13.62
C GLU A 196 -16.09 -20.75 14.86
N ARG A 197 -15.55 -19.53 14.66
CA ARG A 197 -15.48 -18.46 15.66
C ARG A 197 -16.01 -17.14 15.11
N LYS A 198 -17.14 -16.67 15.64
CA LYS A 198 -17.59 -15.29 15.42
C LYS A 198 -16.59 -14.35 16.08
N PHE A 199 -16.03 -13.40 15.32
CA PHE A 199 -15.17 -12.34 15.86
C PHE A 199 -15.93 -11.60 16.97
N LYS A 200 -15.43 -11.69 18.21
CA LYS A 200 -15.93 -10.89 19.34
C LYS A 200 -14.89 -9.83 19.66
N PRO A 201 -15.21 -8.53 19.53
CA PRO A 201 -14.30 -7.45 19.89
C PRO A 201 -13.74 -7.58 21.32
N SER A 202 -14.53 -8.15 22.25
CA SER A 202 -14.13 -8.43 23.63
C SER A 202 -13.01 -9.46 23.78
N GLU A 203 -12.85 -10.38 22.83
CA GLU A 203 -11.79 -11.42 22.86
C GLU A 203 -10.43 -10.89 22.37
N HIS A 204 -10.41 -9.71 21.75
CA HIS A 204 -9.21 -9.08 21.21
C HIS A 204 -8.85 -7.75 21.91
N ALA A 205 -9.72 -7.25 22.80
CA ALA A 205 -9.46 -6.06 23.62
C ALA A 205 -8.46 -6.32 24.76
N THR A 206 -8.13 -7.59 25.05
CA THR A 206 -7.19 -8.00 26.11
C THR A 206 -5.74 -8.15 25.63
N ALA A 207 -5.41 -7.75 24.40
CA ALA A 207 -4.04 -7.80 23.88
C ALA A 207 -3.19 -6.55 24.20
N PHE A 208 -3.61 -5.74 25.19
CA PHE A 208 -2.83 -4.66 25.79
C PHE A 208 -2.87 -4.76 27.32
#